data_AF-A0AAU8IKG3-F1
#
_entry.id   AF-A0AAU8IKG3-F1
#
_cell.length_a   1.000
_cell.length_b   1.000
_cell.length_c   1.000
_cell.angle_alpha   90.00
_cell.angle_beta   90.00
_cell.angle_gamma   90.00
#
_symmetry.space_group_name_H-M   'P 1'
#
loop_
_entity.id
_entity.type
_entity.pdbx_description
1 polymer ?
#
loop_
_entity_poly.entity_id
_entity_poly.type
_entity_poly.pdbx_seq_one_letter_code
_entity_poly.pdbx_strand_id
1 'polypeptide(L)'
;MTTLITRAAPDVWVATGQLGPWLRQAADPDDRAVAATLPRRRTAEFLAGRALLRHLLRLTVPERASTPIRADAHGRPVLDGDPDTGISVSHDGPAIAVAVGRGRRVGVDVQLPVTDVPDSLLRRCLGRHTPDVMPLGERRRGIELAWVWTAQEACVKAAGTGLAGSPWSIDVPPGSREGRWDGYRWISLRDRSRTPLSCAFSLPDSPSDADGLEATCS
;
A
#
# COMPACT_ATOMS: atom_id res chain seq x y z
N MET A 1 20.78 3.89 -8.97
CA MET A 1 19.66 3.83 -8.00
C MET A 1 18.56 3.04 -8.66
N THR A 2 18.28 1.82 -8.21
CA THR A 2 17.24 1.01 -8.88
C THR A 2 15.90 1.30 -8.23
N THR A 3 15.23 2.35 -8.72
CA THR A 3 13.81 2.56 -8.47
C THR A 3 13.04 1.74 -9.51
N LEU A 4 12.11 0.91 -9.05
CA LEU A 4 11.14 0.26 -9.93
C LEU A 4 9.91 1.15 -9.99
N ILE A 5 9.47 1.49 -11.20
CA ILE A 5 8.16 2.09 -11.45
C ILE A 5 7.43 1.17 -12.40
N THR A 6 6.19 0.80 -12.07
CA THR A 6 5.43 -0.14 -12.86
C THR A 6 3.94 0.13 -12.80
N ARG A 7 3.24 -0.16 -13.90
CA ARG A 7 1.79 -0.10 -13.96
C ARG A 7 1.20 -1.36 -13.34
N ALA A 8 0.41 -1.20 -12.29
CA ALA A 8 -0.31 -2.29 -11.63
C ALA A 8 -1.60 -2.66 -12.38
N ALA A 9 -2.31 -1.64 -12.88
CA ALA A 9 -3.54 -1.77 -13.66
C ALA A 9 -3.74 -0.50 -14.49
N PRO A 10 -4.76 -0.44 -15.38
CA PRO A 10 -5.22 0.82 -15.93
C PRO A 10 -5.37 1.86 -14.81
N ASP A 11 -4.72 3.00 -15.01
CA ASP A 11 -4.69 4.16 -14.12
C ASP A 11 -4.16 3.95 -12.70
N VAL A 12 -3.51 2.81 -12.44
CA VAL A 12 -2.86 2.51 -11.15
C VAL A 12 -1.37 2.25 -11.37
N TRP A 13 -0.54 3.05 -10.71
CA TRP A 13 0.91 2.98 -10.77
C TRP A 13 1.50 2.72 -9.38
N VAL A 14 2.58 1.95 -9.35
CA VAL A 14 3.35 1.63 -8.16
C VAL A 14 4.80 1.99 -8.40
N ALA A 15 5.44 2.59 -7.40
CA ALA A 15 6.88 2.75 -7.39
C ALA A 15 7.48 2.23 -6.08
N THR A 16 8.65 1.63 -6.16
CA THR A 16 9.41 1.18 -4.97
C THR A 16 10.89 1.49 -5.13
N GLY A 17 11.55 1.73 -4.01
CA GLY A 17 12.97 2.04 -3.96
C GLY A 17 13.54 1.88 -2.56
N GLN A 18 14.79 2.32 -2.41
CA GLN A 18 15.47 2.37 -1.12
C GLN A 18 15.43 3.79 -0.55
N LEU A 19 15.29 3.92 0.77
CA LEU A 19 15.13 5.19 1.49
C LEU A 19 16.25 6.20 1.19
N GLY A 20 17.51 5.79 1.26
CA GLY A 20 18.67 6.68 1.18
C GLY A 20 18.71 7.60 -0.07
N PRO A 21 18.55 7.05 -1.29
CA PRO A 21 18.36 7.82 -2.52
C PRO A 21 17.32 8.93 -2.45
N TRP A 22 16.16 8.64 -1.87
CA TRP A 22 15.01 9.53 -1.86
C TRP A 22 15.12 10.59 -0.77
N LEU A 23 15.78 10.27 0.35
CA LEU A 23 16.07 11.24 1.42
C LEU A 23 16.99 12.38 0.97
N ARG A 24 17.83 12.14 -0.06
CA ARG A 24 18.72 13.18 -0.62
C ARG A 24 18.01 14.14 -1.58
N GLN A 25 16.78 13.84 -1.98
CA GLN A 25 16.01 14.73 -2.85
C GLN A 25 15.54 15.95 -2.06
N ALA A 26 15.43 17.09 -2.74
CA ALA A 26 14.84 18.28 -2.14
C ALA A 26 13.39 17.97 -1.73
N ALA A 27 13.13 18.02 -0.43
CA ALA A 27 11.79 17.90 0.11
C ALA A 27 10.96 19.12 -0.26
N ASP A 28 9.71 18.86 -0.67
CA ASP A 28 8.69 19.88 -0.85
C ASP A 28 8.49 20.68 0.45
N PRO A 29 8.29 22.01 0.39
CA PRO A 29 8.14 22.85 1.58
C PRO A 29 7.05 22.36 2.53
N ASP A 30 5.91 21.91 2.01
CA ASP A 30 4.79 21.43 2.83
C ASP A 30 5.14 20.13 3.56
N ASP A 31 5.78 19.20 2.84
CA ASP A 31 6.24 17.94 3.45
C ASP A 31 7.33 18.19 4.49
N ARG A 32 8.21 19.17 4.27
CA ARG A 32 9.23 19.56 5.25
C ARG A 32 8.61 20.14 6.50
N ALA A 33 7.59 20.99 6.36
CA ALA A 33 6.86 21.56 7.49
C ALA A 33 6.19 20.47 8.32
N VAL A 34 5.53 19.50 7.68
CA VAL A 34 4.94 18.34 8.36
C VAL A 34 6.02 17.51 9.05
N ALA A 35 7.12 17.19 8.35
CA ALA A 35 8.21 16.37 8.88
C ALA A 35 8.87 16.97 10.13
N ALA A 36 8.89 18.30 10.27
CA ALA A 36 9.41 19.00 11.45
C ALA A 36 8.57 18.76 12.72
N THR A 37 7.31 18.35 12.57
CA THR A 37 6.40 18.02 13.70
C THR A 37 6.46 16.54 14.11
N LEU A 38 7.07 15.69 13.29
CA LEU A 38 7.14 14.26 13.54
C LEU A 38 8.29 13.90 14.50
N PRO A 39 8.17 12.78 15.25
CA PRO A 39 9.31 12.24 15.98
C PRO A 39 10.48 11.94 15.03
N ARG A 40 11.71 12.29 15.44
CA ARG A 40 12.94 12.14 14.63
C ARG A 40 13.08 10.77 13.95
N ARG A 41 12.66 9.70 14.63
CA ARG A 41 12.71 8.33 14.11
C ARG A 41 11.84 8.09 12.87
N ARG A 42 10.79 8.89 12.66
CA ARG A 42 9.85 8.78 11.53
C ARG A 42 10.13 9.77 10.40
N THR A 43 10.92 10.81 10.67
CA THR A 43 11.18 11.91 9.73
C THR A 43 11.81 11.42 8.43
N ALA A 44 12.80 10.51 8.52
CA ALA A 44 13.51 10.01 7.34
C ALA A 44 12.62 9.17 6.41
N GLU A 45 11.85 8.25 6.97
CA GLU A 45 10.89 7.40 6.25
C GLU A 45 9.80 8.25 5.59
N PHE A 46 9.25 9.21 6.36
CA PHE A 46 8.24 10.14 5.87
C PHE A 46 8.74 10.95 4.68
N LEU A 47 9.89 11.62 4.81
CA LEU A 47 10.44 12.46 3.74
C LEU A 47 10.81 11.66 2.48
N ALA A 48 11.42 10.48 2.65
CA ALA A 48 11.76 9.63 1.52
C ALA A 48 10.50 9.10 0.80
N GLY A 49 9.48 8.66 1.56
CA GLY A 49 8.20 8.23 1.01
C GLY A 49 7.47 9.36 0.26
N ARG A 50 7.45 10.57 0.83
CA ARG A 50 6.90 11.78 0.19
C ARG A 50 7.65 12.16 -1.09
N ALA A 51 8.98 12.13 -1.07
CA ALA A 51 9.79 12.43 -2.25
C ALA A 51 9.50 11.43 -3.39
N LEU A 52 9.44 10.14 -3.09
CA LEU A 52 9.08 9.10 -4.06
C LEU A 52 7.64 9.26 -4.56
N LEU A 53 6.68 9.55 -3.67
CA LEU A 53 5.28 9.76 -4.05
C LEU A 53 5.13 10.97 -4.98
N ARG A 54 5.73 12.11 -4.66
CA ARG A 54 5.70 13.29 -5.54
C ARG A 54 6.36 13.03 -6.87
N HIS A 55 7.45 12.26 -6.90
CA HIS A 55 8.04 11.82 -8.16
C HIS A 55 7.06 10.98 -8.98
N LEU A 56 6.36 10.03 -8.36
CA LEU A 56 5.36 9.22 -9.06
C LEU A 56 4.17 10.06 -9.55
N LEU A 57 3.67 11.01 -8.74
CA LEU A 57 2.62 11.95 -9.15
C LEU A 57 3.03 12.75 -10.39
N ARG A 58 4.25 13.31 -10.42
CA ARG A 58 4.77 14.05 -11.59
C ARG A 58 4.79 13.23 -12.88
N LEU A 59 4.97 11.91 -12.77
CA LEU A 59 5.04 11.03 -13.94
C LEU A 59 3.67 10.54 -14.41
N THR A 60 2.67 10.51 -13.53
CA THR A 60 1.41 9.77 -13.76
C THR A 60 0.17 10.64 -13.74
N VAL A 61 0.18 11.71 -12.94
CA VAL A 61 -0.87 12.73 -12.80
C VAL A 61 -0.22 14.11 -12.57
N PRO A 62 0.57 14.62 -13.54
CA PRO A 62 1.39 15.82 -13.37
C PRO A 62 0.60 17.05 -12.93
N GLU A 63 -0.67 17.17 -13.33
CA GLU A 63 -1.59 18.23 -12.93
C GLU A 63 -1.91 18.26 -11.42
N ARG A 64 -1.60 17.18 -10.70
CA ARG A 64 -1.79 17.04 -9.25
C ARG A 64 -0.49 16.97 -8.45
N ALA A 65 0.67 17.04 -9.12
CA ALA A 65 1.96 16.82 -8.48
C ALA A 65 2.34 17.86 -7.41
N SER A 66 1.81 19.08 -7.55
CA SER A 66 2.02 20.18 -6.60
C SER A 66 0.89 20.31 -5.58
N THR A 67 -0.15 19.47 -5.65
CA THR A 67 -1.25 19.49 -4.68
C THR A 67 -0.69 19.15 -3.29
N PRO A 68 -1.06 19.90 -2.23
CA PRO A 68 -0.66 19.56 -0.87
C PRO A 68 -1.13 18.17 -0.47
N ILE A 69 -0.32 17.43 0.28
CA ILE A 69 -0.67 16.09 0.75
C ILE A 69 -0.96 16.15 2.25
N ARG A 70 -2.21 15.86 2.61
CA ARG A 70 -2.71 15.89 4.00
C ARG A 70 -2.88 14.48 4.55
N ALA A 71 -3.05 14.39 5.86
CA ALA A 71 -3.50 13.16 6.51
C ALA A 71 -5.02 13.24 6.70
N ASP A 72 -5.75 12.18 6.37
CA ASP A 72 -7.16 12.05 6.71
C ASP A 72 -7.37 11.74 8.21
N ALA A 73 -8.62 11.56 8.64
CA ALA A 73 -8.97 11.25 10.02
C ALA A 73 -8.32 9.95 10.56
N HIS A 74 -7.85 9.08 9.66
CA HIS A 74 -7.19 7.81 9.99
C HIS A 74 -5.67 7.87 9.76
N GLY A 75 -5.11 9.06 9.50
CA GLY A 75 -3.69 9.26 9.28
C GLY A 75 -3.22 8.88 7.87
N ARG A 76 -4.12 8.57 6.94
CA ARG A 76 -3.77 8.17 5.57
C ARG A 76 -3.46 9.39 4.72
N PRO A 77 -2.46 9.32 3.83
CA PRO A 77 -2.17 10.42 2.94
C PRO A 77 -3.29 10.59 1.91
N VAL A 78 -3.75 11.83 1.71
CA VAL A 78 -4.72 12.22 0.68
C VAL A 78 -4.27 13.52 -0.01
N LEU A 79 -4.62 13.71 -1.28
CA LEU A 79 -4.42 14.98 -1.96
C LEU A 79 -5.50 15.98 -1.53
N ASP A 80 -5.07 17.16 -1.10
CA ASP A 80 -5.98 18.20 -0.62
C ASP A 80 -6.91 18.67 -1.73
N GLY A 81 -8.22 18.56 -1.51
CA GLY A 81 -9.25 18.91 -2.51
C GLY A 81 -9.34 17.98 -3.73
N ASP A 82 -8.67 16.83 -3.74
CA ASP A 82 -8.74 15.85 -4.84
C ASP A 82 -9.03 14.44 -4.30
N PRO A 83 -10.32 14.09 -4.08
CA PRO A 83 -10.71 12.78 -3.58
C PRO A 83 -10.60 11.66 -4.63
N ASP A 84 -10.52 12.02 -5.93
CA ASP A 84 -10.54 11.05 -7.02
C ASP A 84 -9.15 10.43 -7.26
N THR A 85 -8.09 11.14 -6.88
CA THR A 85 -6.72 10.63 -6.97
C THR A 85 -6.32 9.90 -5.68
N GLY A 86 -6.41 8.57 -5.70
CA GLY A 86 -5.91 7.75 -4.61
C GLY A 86 -4.39 7.76 -4.54
N ILE A 87 -3.86 7.87 -3.33
CA ILE A 87 -2.43 7.73 -3.05
C ILE A 87 -2.20 6.80 -1.86
N SER A 88 -1.09 6.08 -1.86
CA SER A 88 -0.70 5.23 -0.74
C SER A 88 0.81 5.20 -0.58
N VAL A 89 1.28 5.02 0.65
CA VAL A 89 2.69 4.93 1.00
C VAL A 89 2.88 3.77 1.98
N SER A 90 3.95 3.00 1.80
CA SER A 90 4.40 1.99 2.75
C SER A 90 5.93 1.99 2.84
N HIS A 91 6.44 1.57 3.99
CA HIS A 91 7.87 1.37 4.19
C HIS A 91 8.10 0.25 5.19
N ASP A 92 9.20 -0.48 5.01
CA ASP A 92 9.71 -1.43 5.97
C ASP A 92 11.25 -1.42 5.92
N GLY A 93 11.86 -1.06 7.05
CA GLY A 93 13.27 -0.72 7.13
C GLY A 93 13.68 0.27 6.02
N PRO A 94 14.70 -0.02 5.21
CA PRO A 94 15.11 0.83 4.09
C PRO A 94 14.21 0.73 2.84
N ALA A 95 13.28 -0.22 2.76
CA ALA A 95 12.39 -0.37 1.62
C ALA A 95 11.24 0.63 1.69
N ILE A 96 10.96 1.33 0.59
CA ILE A 96 9.81 2.22 0.46
C ILE A 96 8.99 1.84 -0.77
N ALA A 97 7.68 2.01 -0.68
CA ALA A 97 6.74 1.81 -1.78
C ALA A 97 5.64 2.87 -1.75
N VAL A 98 5.21 3.30 -2.93
CA VAL A 98 4.12 4.25 -3.11
C VAL A 98 3.22 3.79 -4.24
N ALA A 99 1.94 4.17 -4.17
CA ALA A 99 0.99 3.96 -5.26
C ALA A 99 0.21 5.25 -5.56
N VAL A 100 -0.18 5.40 -6.82
CA VAL A 100 -1.05 6.46 -7.33
C VAL A 100 -2.13 5.82 -8.19
N GLY A 101 -3.39 6.15 -7.94
CA GLY A 101 -4.55 5.71 -8.72
C GLY A 101 -5.37 6.90 -9.18
N ARG A 102 -5.50 7.13 -10.49
CA ARG A 102 -6.37 8.18 -11.02
C ARG A 102 -7.80 7.66 -11.10
N GLY A 103 -8.72 8.26 -10.34
CA GLY A 103 -10.10 7.79 -10.22
C GLY A 103 -10.24 6.47 -9.46
N ARG A 104 -9.25 6.11 -8.63
CA ARG A 104 -9.20 4.80 -7.95
C ARG A 104 -8.69 4.97 -6.53
N ARG A 105 -9.34 4.32 -5.57
CA ARG A 105 -8.75 4.11 -4.24
C ARG A 105 -7.61 3.11 -4.38
N VAL A 106 -6.49 3.37 -3.71
CA VAL A 106 -5.30 2.50 -3.78
C VAL A 106 -4.70 2.26 -2.41
N GLY A 107 -4.12 1.08 -2.25
CA GLY A 107 -3.29 0.70 -1.12
C GLY A 107 -2.03 0.01 -1.62
N VAL A 108 -0.89 0.30 -0.99
CA VAL A 108 0.38 -0.37 -1.27
C VAL A 108 0.99 -0.86 0.02
N ASP A 109 1.63 -2.02 -0.03
CA ASP A 109 2.44 -2.49 1.09
C ASP A 109 3.72 -3.18 0.64
N VAL A 110 4.80 -2.94 1.38
CA VAL A 110 6.13 -3.52 1.17
C VAL A 110 6.64 -4.08 2.49
N GLN A 111 7.21 -5.29 2.46
CA GLN A 111 7.68 -5.97 3.68
C GLN A 111 8.99 -6.69 3.41
N LEU A 112 9.94 -6.52 4.30
CA LEU A 112 11.16 -7.31 4.35
C LEU A 112 10.83 -8.66 4.99
N PRO A 113 11.17 -9.78 4.34
CA PRO A 113 10.98 -11.09 4.94
C PRO A 113 11.76 -11.20 6.24
N VAL A 114 11.08 -11.61 7.31
CA VAL A 114 11.74 -11.96 8.58
C VAL A 114 12.24 -13.41 8.52
N THR A 115 13.39 -13.65 9.15
CA THR A 115 13.81 -15.00 9.52
C THR A 115 13.13 -15.39 10.83
N ASP A 116 12.97 -16.68 11.07
CA ASP A 116 12.36 -17.23 12.28
C ASP A 116 10.93 -16.75 12.56
N VAL A 117 10.02 -17.03 11.63
CA VAL A 117 8.60 -16.73 11.79
C VAL A 117 7.96 -17.69 12.81
N PRO A 118 7.33 -17.20 13.88
CA PRO A 118 6.57 -18.06 14.79
C PRO A 118 5.40 -18.74 14.08
N ASP A 119 5.19 -20.03 14.31
CA ASP A 119 4.06 -20.79 13.76
C ASP A 119 2.70 -20.15 14.06
N SER A 120 2.56 -19.49 15.21
CA SER A 120 1.34 -18.76 15.58
C SER A 120 1.05 -17.59 14.62
N LEU A 121 2.08 -16.90 14.14
CA LEU A 121 1.95 -15.82 13.16
C LEU A 121 1.60 -16.39 11.77
N LEU A 122 2.20 -17.51 11.38
CA LEU A 122 1.82 -18.22 10.15
C LEU A 122 0.35 -18.64 10.18
N ARG A 123 -0.13 -19.20 11.30
CA ARG A 123 -1.54 -19.59 11.46
C ARG A 123 -2.48 -18.40 11.39
N ARG A 124 -2.11 -17.29 12.03
CA ARG A 124 -2.94 -16.08 12.05
C ARG A 124 -3.07 -15.45 10.66
N CYS A 125 -1.97 -15.30 9.92
CA CYS A 125 -2.00 -14.57 8.65
C CYS A 125 -2.35 -15.45 7.45
N LEU A 126 -1.96 -16.73 7.46
CA LEU A 126 -2.24 -17.66 6.35
C LEU A 126 -3.56 -18.43 6.53
N GLY A 127 -4.07 -18.52 7.76
CA GLY A 127 -5.31 -19.22 8.07
C GLY A 127 -5.32 -20.65 7.55
N ARG A 128 -6.28 -20.97 6.67
CA ARG A 128 -6.40 -22.31 6.09
C ARG A 128 -5.24 -22.72 5.17
N HIS A 129 -4.43 -21.76 4.71
CA HIS A 129 -3.28 -22.01 3.83
C HIS A 129 -1.98 -22.27 4.59
N THR A 130 -2.01 -22.27 5.93
CA THR A 130 -0.81 -22.62 6.73
C THR A 130 -0.18 -23.95 6.33
N PRO A 131 -0.93 -25.05 6.06
CA PRO A 131 -0.36 -26.32 5.63
C PRO A 131 0.48 -26.25 4.35
N ASP A 132 0.22 -25.28 3.46
CA ASP A 132 0.96 -25.14 2.20
C ASP A 132 2.34 -24.51 2.40
N VAL A 133 2.53 -23.77 3.50
CA VAL A 133 3.77 -23.03 3.81
C VAL A 133 4.61 -23.74 4.86
N MET A 134 3.97 -24.44 5.82
CA MET A 134 4.68 -25.12 6.92
C MET A 134 5.80 -26.10 6.49
N PRO A 135 5.66 -26.88 5.40
CA PRO A 135 6.73 -27.77 4.94
C PRO A 135 7.94 -27.05 4.33
N LEU A 136 7.84 -25.75 4.05
CA LEU A 136 8.93 -25.00 3.45
C LEU A 136 10.04 -24.71 4.46
N GLY A 137 11.27 -24.59 3.96
CA GLY A 137 12.39 -24.10 4.78
C GLY A 137 12.09 -22.70 5.35
N GLU A 138 12.63 -22.41 6.53
CA GLU A 138 12.36 -21.19 7.32
C GLU A 138 12.41 -19.89 6.49
N ARG A 139 13.47 -19.72 5.69
CA ARG A 139 13.61 -18.56 4.80
C ARG A 139 12.45 -18.42 3.81
N ARG A 140 11.97 -19.54 3.24
CA ARG A 140 10.84 -19.53 2.31
C ARG A 140 9.52 -19.25 3.03
N ARG A 141 9.35 -19.72 4.27
CA ARG A 141 8.19 -19.39 5.11
C ARG A 141 8.09 -17.88 5.36
N GLY A 142 9.19 -17.25 5.74
CA GLY A 142 9.27 -15.79 5.90
C GLY A 142 8.93 -15.02 4.63
N ILE A 143 9.42 -15.48 3.48
CA ILE A 143 9.12 -14.85 2.17
C ILE A 143 7.63 -14.97 1.83
N GLU A 144 7.04 -16.17 1.94
CA GLU A 144 5.62 -16.35 1.60
C GLU A 144 4.69 -15.63 2.58
N LEU A 145 5.01 -15.64 3.88
CA LEU A 145 4.27 -14.84 4.85
C LEU A 145 4.30 -13.35 4.47
N ALA A 146 5.47 -12.80 4.15
CA ALA A 146 5.59 -11.40 3.78
C ALA A 146 4.80 -11.08 2.49
N TRP A 147 4.79 -11.97 1.49
CA TRP A 147 3.96 -11.77 0.30
C TRP A 147 2.47 -11.76 0.62
N VAL A 148 1.99 -12.72 1.41
CA VAL A 148 0.58 -12.76 1.83
C VAL A 148 0.23 -11.51 2.63
N TRP A 149 1.07 -11.15 3.61
CA TRP A 149 0.88 -9.98 4.46
C TRP A 149 0.80 -8.68 3.65
N THR A 150 1.69 -8.48 2.67
CA THR A 150 1.63 -7.27 1.83
C THR A 150 0.32 -7.15 1.06
N ALA A 151 -0.25 -8.26 0.57
CA ALA A 151 -1.53 -8.22 -0.15
C ALA A 151 -2.69 -7.90 0.79
N GLN A 152 -2.69 -8.49 2.00
CA GLN A 152 -3.68 -8.21 3.05
C GLN A 152 -3.66 -6.73 3.49
N GLU A 153 -2.47 -6.20 3.80
CA GLU A 153 -2.30 -4.80 4.20
C GLU A 153 -2.60 -3.82 3.05
N ALA A 154 -2.22 -4.15 1.81
CA ALA A 154 -2.57 -3.33 0.66
C ALA A 154 -4.10 -3.21 0.50
N CYS A 155 -4.85 -4.30 0.68
CA CYS A 155 -6.32 -4.30 0.64
C CYS A 155 -6.91 -3.39 1.72
N VAL A 156 -6.48 -3.57 2.96
CA VAL A 156 -6.94 -2.74 4.10
C VAL A 156 -6.61 -1.26 3.89
N LYS A 157 -5.44 -0.93 3.35
CA LYS A 157 -5.05 0.45 3.03
C LYS A 157 -5.94 1.06 1.94
N ALA A 158 -6.28 0.28 0.91
CA ALA A 158 -7.18 0.71 -0.17
C ALA A 158 -8.61 0.95 0.33
N ALA A 159 -9.10 0.10 1.23
CA ALA A 159 -10.39 0.27 1.89
C ALA A 159 -10.42 1.47 2.85
N GLY A 160 -9.31 1.71 3.56
CA GLY A 160 -9.22 2.79 4.54
C GLY A 160 -9.67 2.45 5.94
N THR A 161 -9.92 1.18 6.19
CA THR A 161 -10.40 0.67 7.48
C THR A 161 -9.28 0.55 8.52
N GLY A 162 -8.01 0.62 8.10
CA GLY A 162 -6.87 0.33 8.98
C GLY A 162 -6.95 -1.07 9.61
N LEU A 163 -6.27 -1.29 10.74
CA LEU A 163 -6.29 -2.60 11.42
C LEU A 163 -7.69 -3.09 11.83
N ALA A 164 -8.68 -2.20 11.93
CA ALA A 164 -10.07 -2.59 12.15
C ALA A 164 -10.64 -3.43 10.98
N GLY A 165 -10.08 -3.28 9.78
CA GLY A 165 -10.36 -4.13 8.62
C GLY A 165 -9.86 -5.57 8.77
N SER A 166 -9.19 -5.91 9.88
CA SER A 166 -8.68 -7.25 10.19
C SER A 166 -7.91 -7.88 9.03
N PRO A 167 -6.73 -7.35 8.64
CA PRO A 167 -6.00 -7.79 7.44
C PRO A 167 -5.84 -9.31 7.32
N TRP A 168 -5.63 -9.99 8.46
CA TRP A 168 -5.52 -11.46 8.58
C TRP A 168 -6.79 -12.25 8.23
N SER A 169 -7.96 -11.61 8.11
CA SER A 169 -9.19 -12.25 7.63
C SER A 169 -9.28 -12.28 6.10
N ILE A 170 -8.44 -11.50 5.42
CA ILE A 170 -8.43 -11.43 3.96
C ILE A 170 -7.75 -12.68 3.43
N ASP A 171 -8.50 -13.43 2.64
CA ASP A 171 -8.04 -14.67 2.06
C ASP A 171 -7.07 -14.46 0.90
N VAL A 172 -5.79 -14.74 1.15
CA VAL A 172 -4.71 -14.63 0.16
C VAL A 172 -3.95 -15.96 0.12
N PRO A 173 -4.14 -16.78 -0.93
CA PRO A 173 -3.38 -18.04 -1.05
C PRO A 173 -1.89 -17.76 -1.31
N PRO A 174 -0.96 -18.46 -0.63
CA PRO A 174 0.48 -18.39 -0.90
C PRO A 174 0.81 -18.61 -2.38
N GLY A 175 1.88 -17.98 -2.87
CA GLY A 175 2.23 -17.99 -4.30
C GLY A 175 1.31 -17.21 -5.24
N SER A 176 0.12 -16.77 -4.80
CA SER A 176 -0.81 -16.02 -5.66
C SER A 176 -0.23 -14.69 -6.11
N ARG A 177 -0.58 -14.30 -7.34
CA ARG A 177 -0.15 -13.05 -7.98
C ARG A 177 -1.21 -11.98 -7.99
N GLU A 178 -2.47 -12.37 -7.82
CA GLU A 178 -3.60 -11.47 -7.80
C GLU A 178 -4.80 -12.14 -7.13
N GLY A 179 -5.78 -11.32 -6.77
CA GLY A 179 -7.06 -11.76 -6.25
C GLY A 179 -8.02 -10.60 -6.07
N ARG A 180 -9.15 -10.88 -5.46
CA ARG A 180 -10.21 -9.90 -5.19
C ARG A 180 -10.67 -10.01 -3.74
N TRP A 181 -11.06 -8.87 -3.18
CA TRP A 181 -11.63 -8.78 -1.84
C TRP A 181 -12.44 -7.49 -1.74
N ASP A 182 -13.71 -7.59 -1.33
CA ASP A 182 -14.57 -6.45 -0.97
C ASP A 182 -14.60 -5.28 -1.98
N GLY A 183 -14.81 -5.59 -3.26
CA GLY A 183 -14.80 -4.57 -4.34
C GLY A 183 -13.40 -4.07 -4.75
N TYR A 184 -12.34 -4.59 -4.13
CA TYR A 184 -10.95 -4.34 -4.50
C TYR A 184 -10.37 -5.52 -5.30
N ARG A 185 -9.45 -5.19 -6.22
CA ARG A 185 -8.50 -6.14 -6.78
C ARG A 185 -7.13 -5.87 -6.17
N TRP A 186 -6.40 -6.92 -5.87
CA TRP A 186 -5.00 -6.81 -5.45
C TRP A 186 -4.10 -7.57 -6.41
N ILE A 187 -2.86 -7.11 -6.51
CA ILE A 187 -1.78 -7.79 -7.22
C ILE A 187 -0.54 -7.83 -6.33
N SER A 188 0.20 -8.93 -6.40
CA SER A 188 1.53 -9.08 -5.81
C SER A 188 2.57 -9.00 -6.92
N LEU A 189 3.49 -8.05 -6.81
CA LEU A 189 4.51 -7.77 -7.84
C LEU A 189 5.69 -8.75 -7.79
N ARG A 190 5.41 -10.05 -7.63
CA ARG A 190 6.38 -11.15 -7.45
C ARG A 190 7.44 -11.23 -8.54
N ASP A 191 7.08 -10.90 -9.78
CA ASP A 191 8.00 -10.95 -10.93
C ASP A 191 8.77 -9.65 -11.16
N ARG A 192 8.38 -8.57 -10.48
CA ARG A 192 8.91 -7.22 -10.72
C ARG A 192 9.72 -6.72 -9.53
N SER A 193 9.40 -7.15 -8.32
CA SER A 193 10.04 -6.76 -7.08
C SER A 193 10.71 -7.94 -6.40
N ARG A 194 11.96 -7.75 -5.95
CA ARG A 194 12.69 -8.73 -5.12
C ARG A 194 12.22 -8.73 -3.67
N THR A 195 11.70 -7.61 -3.21
CA THR A 195 11.08 -7.46 -1.88
C THR A 195 9.58 -7.66 -2.03
N PRO A 196 8.93 -8.47 -1.17
CA PRO A 196 7.48 -8.56 -1.10
C PRO A 196 6.81 -7.18 -1.20
N LEU A 197 5.98 -7.02 -2.23
CA LEU A 197 5.36 -5.76 -2.60
C LEU A 197 4.04 -6.03 -3.29
N SER A 198 2.94 -5.57 -2.68
CA SER A 198 1.60 -5.72 -3.25
C SER A 198 0.89 -4.38 -3.35
N CYS A 199 -0.05 -4.29 -4.28
CA CYS A 199 -0.91 -3.14 -4.46
C CYS A 199 -2.35 -3.60 -4.64
N ALA A 200 -3.26 -2.96 -3.93
CA ALA A 200 -4.70 -3.13 -4.07
C ALA A 200 -5.33 -1.84 -4.56
N PHE A 201 -6.43 -1.98 -5.30
CA PHE A 201 -7.13 -0.85 -5.89
C PHE A 201 -8.62 -1.17 -6.07
N SER A 202 -9.47 -0.16 -5.91
CA SER A 202 -10.92 -0.31 -6.12
C SER A 202 -11.17 -0.80 -7.54
N LEU A 203 -12.19 -1.63 -7.78
CA LEU A 203 -12.66 -1.85 -9.15
C LEU A 203 -13.35 -0.56 -9.66
N PRO A 204 -13.38 -0.28 -10.98
CA PRO A 204 -14.26 0.76 -11.51
C PRO A 204 -15.69 0.44 -11.07
N ASP A 205 -16.46 1.46 -10.68
CA ASP A 205 -17.75 1.32 -9.98
C ASP A 205 -18.57 0.12 -10.48
N SER A 206 -18.76 -0.86 -9.60
CA SER A 206 -20.09 -1.46 -9.45
C SER A 206 -20.89 -0.46 -8.61
N PRO A 207 -22.15 -0.16 -8.95
CA PRO A 207 -22.89 0.97 -8.40
C PRO A 207 -22.80 0.95 -6.87
N SER A 208 -22.33 2.05 -6.28
CA SER A 208 -22.26 2.20 -4.83
C SER A 208 -23.68 2.17 -4.26
N ASP A 209 -23.90 1.42 -3.18
CA ASP A 209 -25.07 1.49 -2.32
C ASP A 209 -25.15 2.89 -1.65
N ALA A 210 -25.48 3.90 -2.46
CA ALA A 210 -25.75 5.28 -2.07
C ALA A 210 -27.20 5.69 -2.37
N ASP A 211 -28.07 4.73 -2.71
CA ASP A 211 -29.53 4.92 -2.78
C ASP A 211 -30.19 4.06 -1.71
N GLY A 212 -30.15 4.53 -0.47
CA GLY A 212 -30.67 3.80 0.68
C GLY A 212 -31.16 4.71 1.79
N LEU A 213 -31.81 5.82 1.44
CA LEU A 213 -32.65 6.57 2.37
C LEU A 213 -33.71 7.36 1.60
N GLU A 214 -34.65 6.64 0.98
CA GLU A 214 -35.95 7.25 0.67
C GLU A 214 -36.69 7.51 1.98
N ALA A 215 -37.01 8.79 2.18
CA ALA A 215 -37.85 9.25 3.25
C ALA A 215 -39.29 8.72 3.04
N THR A 216 -39.71 7.77 3.87
CA THR A 216 -41.14 7.53 4.09
C THR A 216 -41.73 8.66 4.92
N CYS A 217 -42.46 9.56 4.27
CA CYS A 217 -43.55 10.31 4.90
C CYS A 217 -44.85 9.55 4.66
N SER A 218 -45.53 9.18 5.73
CA SER A 218 -46.97 8.94 5.80
C SER A 218 -47.45 9.36 7.19
#